data_AF-A0A397SI66-F1
#
_entry.id   AF-A0A397SI66-F1
#
_cell.length_a   1.000
_cell.length_b   1.000
_cell.length_c   1.000
_cell.angle_alpha   90.00
_cell.angle_beta   90.00
_cell.angle_gamma   90.00
#
_symmetry.space_group_name_H-M   'P 1'
#
loop_
_entity.id
_entity.type
_entity.pdbx_description
1 polymer ?
#
loop_
_entity_poly.entity_id
_entity_poly.type
_entity_poly.pdbx_seq_one_letter_code
_entity_poly.pdbx_strand_id
1 'polypeptide(L)' 'IISKCNSISDIRKAAKKAPNLKEGLKQSLNPIITLLNNVFNQLQLKDKNFETFNAASELDINILWNSIL' A
#
# COMPACT_ATOMS: atom_id res chain seq x y z
N ILE A 1 -14.53 12.08 10.61
CA ILE A 1 -14.09 12.34 9.21
C ILE A 1 -14.41 11.14 8.32
N ILE A 2 -13.88 9.94 8.62
CA ILE A 2 -14.22 8.71 7.88
C ILE A 2 -15.70 8.32 8.03
N SER A 3 -16.29 8.55 9.20
CA SER A 3 -17.72 8.27 9.47
C SER A 3 -18.72 9.01 8.56
N LYS A 4 -18.27 9.98 7.76
CA LYS A 4 -19.08 10.72 6.77
C LYS A 4 -18.77 10.31 5.32
N CYS A 5 -17.90 9.32 5.12
CA CYS A 5 -17.51 8.85 3.79
C CYS A 5 -18.38 7.65 3.39
N ASN A 6 -18.97 7.72 2.19
CA ASN A 6 -19.83 6.64 1.67
C ASN A 6 -19.11 5.76 0.64
N SER A 7 -17.87 6.11 0.28
CA SER A 7 -17.06 5.40 -0.70
C SER A 7 -15.58 5.46 -0.38
N ILE A 8 -14.80 4.55 -0.98
CA ILE A 8 -13.32 4.57 -0.92
C ILE A 8 -12.76 5.88 -1.54
N SER A 9 -13.45 6.42 -2.55
CA SER A 9 -13.08 7.71 -3.15
C SER A 9 -13.19 8.86 -2.14
N ASP A 10 -14.25 8.88 -1.33
CA ASP A 10 -14.44 9.88 -0.29
C ASP A 10 -13.38 9.78 0.80
N ILE A 11 -13.06 8.55 1.22
CA ILE A 11 -11.98 8.29 2.18
C ILE A 11 -10.65 8.81 1.62
N ARG A 12 -10.35 8.56 0.34
CA ARG A 12 -9.12 9.05 -0.31
C ARG A 12 -9.08 10.58 -0.36
N LYS A 13 -10.19 11.24 -0.69
CA LYS A 13 -10.29 12.71 -0.66
C LYS A 13 -10.09 13.26 0.76
N ALA A 14 -10.66 12.62 1.77
CA ALA A 14 -10.49 13.00 3.16
C ALA A 14 -9.03 12.82 3.63
N ALA A 15 -8.38 11.71 3.28
CA ALA A 15 -6.99 11.43 3.62
C ALA A 15 -6.00 12.42 2.95
N LYS A 16 -6.30 12.92 1.75
CA LYS A 16 -5.51 13.99 1.11
C LYS A 16 -5.52 15.30 1.92
N LYS A 17 -6.61 15.59 2.61
CA LYS A 17 -6.78 16.81 3.41
C LYS A 17 -6.28 16.67 4.85
N ALA A 18 -6.04 15.44 5.31
CA ALA A 18 -5.63 15.13 6.67
C ALA A 18 -4.48 14.10 6.65
N PRO A 19 -3.20 14.54 6.65
CA PRO A 19 -2.05 13.64 6.57
C PRO A 19 -2.02 12.57 7.66
N ASN A 20 -2.40 12.92 8.90
CA ASN A 20 -2.48 11.98 10.02
C ASN A 20 -3.49 10.85 9.76
N LEU A 21 -4.54 11.11 8.98
CA LEU A 21 -5.50 10.08 8.57
C LEU A 21 -4.89 9.11 7.57
N LYS A 22 -4.11 9.61 6.61
CA LYS A 22 -3.38 8.77 5.64
C LYS A 22 -2.43 7.82 6.37
N GLU A 23 -1.63 8.34 7.30
CA GLU A 23 -0.68 7.53 8.05
C GLU A 23 -1.35 6.58 9.04
N GLY A 24 -2.40 7.02 9.75
CA GLY A 24 -3.17 6.14 10.63
C GLY A 24 -3.82 4.98 9.87
N LEU A 25 -4.35 5.22 8.67
CA LEU A 25 -4.90 4.16 7.81
C LEU A 25 -3.82 3.18 7.36
N LYS A 26 -2.64 3.66 6.92
CA LYS A 26 -1.51 2.78 6.58
C LYS A 26 -1.11 1.90 7.76
N GLN A 27 -0.93 2.49 8.94
CA GLN A 27 -0.57 1.76 10.15
C GLN A 27 -1.62 0.71 10.52
N SER A 28 -2.91 1.01 10.36
CA SER A 28 -4.00 0.06 10.62
C SER A 28 -3.97 -1.17 9.69
N LEU A 29 -3.38 -1.04 8.49
CA LEU A 29 -3.28 -2.11 7.50
C LEU A 29 -1.98 -2.91 7.64
N ASN A 30 -0.96 -2.42 8.37
CA ASN A 30 0.33 -3.10 8.52
C ASN A 30 0.21 -4.57 8.98
N PRO A 31 -0.64 -4.92 9.97
CA PRO A 31 -0.77 -6.32 10.38
C PRO A 31 -1.29 -7.23 9.25
N ILE A 32 -2.21 -6.73 8.44
CA ILE A 32 -2.78 -7.47 7.30
C ILE A 32 -1.73 -7.62 6.19
N ILE A 33 -0.96 -6.57 5.91
CA ILE A 33 0.15 -6.61 4.95
C ILE A 33 1.19 -7.65 5.38
N THR A 34 1.60 -7.64 6.64
CA THR A 34 2.55 -8.62 7.18
C THR A 34 2.02 -10.05 7.07
N LEU A 35 0.75 -10.27 7.40
CA LEU A 35 0.12 -11.58 7.27
C LEU A 35 0.15 -12.08 5.81
N LEU A 36 -0.27 -11.23 4.86
CA LEU A 36 -0.25 -11.58 3.44
C LEU A 36 1.17 -11.85 2.94
N ASN A 37 2.14 -11.02 3.32
CA ASN A 37 3.54 -11.22 2.95
C ASN A 37 4.06 -12.57 3.44
N ASN A 38 3.74 -12.95 4.68
CA ASN A 38 4.14 -14.25 5.23
C ASN A 38 3.49 -15.41 4.46
N VAL A 39 2.20 -15.30 4.12
CA VAL A 39 1.50 -16.31 3.32
C VAL A 39 2.16 -16.43 1.95
N PHE A 40 2.35 -15.33 1.22
CA PHE A 40 2.95 -15.36 -0.11
C PHE A 40 4.38 -15.90 -0.09
N ASN A 41 5.23 -15.46 0.83
CA ASN A 41 6.63 -15.92 0.90
C ASN A 41 6.76 -17.43 1.20
N GLN A 42 5.71 -18.10 1.70
CA GLN A 42 5.67 -19.55 1.90
C GLN A 42 5.16 -20.31 0.67
N LEU A 43 4.51 -19.62 -0.27
CA LEU A 43 4.01 -20.24 -1.48
C LEU A 43 5.14 -20.52 -2.45
N GLN A 44 4.98 -21.60 -3.22
CA GLN A 44 5.86 -21.98 -4.31
C GLN A 44 5.07 -22.29 -5.57
N LEU A 45 5.62 -21.91 -6.71
CA LEU A 45 5.12 -22.30 -8.02
C LEU A 45 6.28 -22.83 -8.87
N LYS A 46 6.22 -24.12 -9.23
CA LYS A 46 7.26 -24.81 -10.01
C LYS A 46 8.66 -24.59 -9.42
N ASP A 47 8.80 -24.92 -8.13
CA ASP A 47 10.04 -24.82 -7.35
C ASP A 47 10.59 -23.39 -7.17
N LYS A 48 9.79 -22.37 -7.48
CA LYS A 48 10.12 -20.97 -7.21
C LYS A 48 9.24 -20.41 -6.10
N ASN A 49 9.86 -19.83 -5.08
CA ASN A 49 9.15 -19.08 -4.06
C ASN A 49 8.50 -17.84 -4.66
N PHE A 50 7.32 -17.48 -4.15
CA PHE A 50 6.82 -16.12 -4.37
C PHE A 50 7.63 -15.14 -3.50
N GLU A 51 7.80 -13.94 -4.03
CA GLU A 51 8.45 -12.83 -3.33
C GLU A 51 7.46 -11.69 -3.16
N THR A 52 7.55 -11.01 -2.04
CA THR A 52 6.79 -9.81 -1.76
C THR A 52 7.71 -8.61 -1.66
N PHE A 53 7.23 -7.46 -2.13
CA PHE A 53 7.98 -6.22 -2.18
C PHE A 53 7.21 -5.14 -1.44
N ASN A 54 7.96 -4.22 -0.83
CA ASN A 54 7.36 -3.02 -0.27
C ASN A 54 6.77 -2.16 -1.39
N ALA A 55 5.70 -1.44 -1.06
CA ALA A 55 5.15 -0.45 -1.98
C ALA A 55 6.21 0.63 -2.29
N ALA A 56 6.37 0.95 -3.57
CA ALA A 56 7.26 2.00 -4.02
C ALA A 56 6.85 3.35 -3.41
N SER A 57 7.83 4.18 -3.05
CA SER A 57 7.56 5.55 -2.63
C SER A 57 7.13 6.39 -3.85
N GLU A 58 6.46 7.53 -3.59
CA GLU A 58 6.16 8.50 -4.65
C GLU A 58 7.45 8.97 -5.35
N LEU A 59 8.57 9.04 -4.61
CA LEU A 59 9.88 9.38 -5.17
C LEU A 59 10.40 8.28 -6.12
N ASP A 60 10.34 7.01 -5.71
CA ASP A 60 10.79 5.89 -6.55
C ASP A 60 10.01 5.83 -7.86
N ILE A 61 8.69 6.06 -7.78
CA ILE A 61 7.81 6.12 -8.95
C ILE A 61 8.21 7.28 -9.87
N ASN A 62 8.48 8.47 -9.31
CA ASN A 62 8.90 9.62 -10.10
C ASN A 62 10.28 9.40 -10.76
N ILE A 63 11.23 8.80 -10.04
CA ILE A 63 12.55 8.43 -10.59
C ILE A 63 12.39 7.47 -11.75
N LEU A 64 11.56 6.43 -11.60
CA LEU A 64 11.26 5.49 -12.67
C LEU A 64 10.71 6.20 -13.91
N TRP A 65 9.70 7.05 -13.75
CA TRP A 65 9.11 7.78 -14.89
C TRP A 65 10.12 8.69 -15.60
N ASN A 66 10.97 9.39 -14.84
CA ASN A 66 12.01 10.24 -15.41
C ASN A 66 13.14 9.45 -16.09
N SER A 67 13.29 8.16 -15.80
CA SER A 67 14.29 7.30 -16.45
C SER A 67 13.81 6.70 -17.77
N ILE A 68 12.49 6.73 -18.03
CA ILE A 68 11.86 6.19 -19.25
C ILE A 68 11.64 7.31 -20.29
N LEU A 69 11.46 8.54 -19.82
CA LEU A 69 11.32 9.76 -20.64
C LEU A 69 12.68 10.29 -21.10
#